data_AF-A0A0E9NFN9-F1
#
_entry.id   AF-A0A0E9NFN9-F1
#
_cell.length_a   1.000
_cell.length_b   1.000
_cell.length_c   1.000
_cell.angle_alpha   90.00
_cell.angle_beta   90.00
_cell.angle_gamma   90.00
#
_symmetry.space_group_name_H-M   'P 1'
#
loop_
_entity.id
_entity.type
_entity.pdbx_description
1 polymer ?
#
loop_
_entity_poly.entity_id
_entity_poly.type
_entity_poly.pdbx_seq_one_letter_code
_entity_poly.pdbx_strand_id
1 'polypeptide(L)'
;MTPAATGAWNLHVDCAAPKLFSSEARKRQELPRQISTAAMAKNTSATKKATQAQKAALKGTNGKIQKKIRTTATFHRPSTLKLARTPKYPRKSVPHAPRLDEFKVIVNPLNTESAMKKIEENNTLVFICDIKANKYQIKVSERVSQSASWVERR
;
A
#
# COMPACT_ATOMS: atom_id res chain seq x y z
N MET A 1 -22.50 3.11 16.42
CA MET A 1 -23.75 3.39 15.69
C MET A 1 -23.44 4.36 14.57
N THR A 2 -24.00 4.05 13.39
CA THR A 2 -24.12 4.83 12.13
C THR A 2 -22.87 5.14 11.27
N PRO A 3 -23.00 5.14 9.92
CA PRO A 3 -22.24 4.22 9.07
C PRO A 3 -21.67 4.81 7.74
N ALA A 4 -20.93 3.95 7.01
CA ALA A 4 -20.87 3.73 5.54
C ALA A 4 -20.73 4.88 4.51
N ALA A 5 -19.71 4.76 3.63
CA ALA A 5 -19.79 4.92 2.15
C ALA A 5 -18.44 4.50 1.52
N THR A 6 -18.27 3.30 0.92
CA THR A 6 -18.46 2.95 -0.51
C THR A 6 -17.87 3.91 -1.56
N GLY A 7 -16.71 3.53 -2.14
CA GLY A 7 -16.52 3.31 -3.58
C GLY A 7 -16.31 4.49 -4.54
N ALA A 8 -15.16 4.48 -5.25
CA ALA A 8 -14.94 5.04 -6.59
C ALA A 8 -13.80 4.22 -7.25
N TRP A 9 -14.09 3.15 -8.00
CA TRP A 9 -14.40 3.03 -9.44
C TRP A 9 -13.36 3.65 -10.39
N ASN A 10 -12.51 2.73 -10.90
CA ASN A 10 -11.99 2.59 -12.27
C ASN A 10 -11.96 3.80 -13.21
N LEU A 11 -10.75 4.17 -13.64
CA LEU A 11 -10.51 4.74 -14.96
C LEU A 11 -10.19 3.58 -15.92
N HIS A 12 -11.18 3.17 -16.70
CA HIS A 12 -10.95 2.41 -17.93
C HIS A 12 -11.37 3.32 -19.09
N VAL A 13 -10.40 3.65 -19.93
CA VAL A 13 -10.59 4.46 -21.13
C VAL A 13 -11.21 3.57 -22.20
N ASP A 14 -12.45 3.88 -22.56
CA ASP A 14 -13.10 3.35 -23.76
C ASP A 14 -12.37 3.86 -25.01
N CYS A 15 -11.94 2.96 -25.87
CA CYS A 15 -11.61 3.26 -27.27
C CYS A 15 -12.44 2.34 -28.15
N ALA A 16 -13.56 2.88 -28.63
CA ALA A 16 -14.44 2.24 -29.59
C ALA A 16 -13.86 2.37 -31.01
N ALA A 17 -13.69 1.26 -31.71
CA ALA A 17 -13.46 1.22 -33.15
C ALA A 17 -14.77 0.86 -33.89
N PRO A 18 -15.02 1.45 -35.07
CA PRO A 18 -16.33 1.46 -35.72
C PRO A 18 -16.66 0.15 -36.44
N LYS A 19 -17.95 -0.21 -36.42
CA LYS A 19 -18.54 -1.32 -37.18
C LYS A 19 -18.63 -0.91 -38.66
N LEU A 20 -17.95 -1.66 -39.54
CA LEU A 20 -18.09 -1.52 -40.99
C LEU A 20 -19.48 -1.96 -41.44
N PHE A 21 -20.12 -1.07 -42.19
CA PHE A 21 -21.40 -1.21 -42.86
C PHE A 21 -21.25 -2.08 -44.10
N SER A 22 -22.03 -3.15 -44.20
CA SER A 22 -22.27 -3.89 -45.43
C SER A 22 -23.75 -4.25 -45.46
N SER A 23 -24.41 -3.79 -46.50
CA SER A 23 -25.85 -3.76 -46.74
C SER A 23 -26.47 -5.16 -46.78
N GLU A 24 -27.31 -5.47 -45.79
CA GLU A 24 -28.12 -6.68 -45.80
C GLU A 24 -29.43 -6.41 -46.53
N ALA A 25 -29.56 -7.02 -47.71
CA ALA A 25 -30.73 -7.01 -48.55
C ALA A 25 -32.00 -7.37 -47.75
N ARG A 26 -33.06 -6.57 -47.89
CA ARG A 26 -34.41 -6.90 -47.43
C ARG A 26 -34.88 -8.19 -48.10
N LYS A 27 -34.65 -9.33 -47.45
CA LYS A 27 -35.22 -10.62 -47.83
C LYS A 27 -36.64 -10.67 -47.26
N ARG A 28 -37.64 -10.74 -48.15
CA ARG A 28 -39.04 -11.06 -47.84
C ARG A 28 -39.07 -12.25 -46.86
N GLN A 29 -39.80 -12.08 -45.77
CA GLN A 29 -40.15 -13.19 -44.88
C GLN A 29 -41.18 -14.06 -45.60
N GLU A 30 -40.75 -15.22 -46.10
CA GLU A 30 -41.67 -16.33 -46.33
C GLU A 30 -41.73 -17.14 -45.03
N LEU A 31 -42.92 -17.20 -44.45
CA LEU A 31 -43.21 -17.99 -43.24
C LEU A 31 -42.91 -19.47 -43.53
N PRO A 32 -42.08 -20.16 -42.72
CA PRO A 32 -41.92 -21.59 -42.88
C PRO A 32 -43.26 -22.27 -42.55
N ARG A 33 -43.78 -23.03 -43.52
CA ARG A 33 -44.95 -23.90 -43.34
C ARG A 33 -44.70 -24.76 -42.11
N GLN A 34 -45.60 -24.64 -41.13
CA GLN A 34 -45.49 -25.32 -39.84
C GLN A 34 -45.60 -26.83 -40.05
N ILE A 35 -44.44 -27.51 -40.12
CA ILE A 35 -44.34 -28.94 -39.91
C ILE A 35 -44.10 -29.12 -38.41
N SER A 36 -45.02 -29.82 -37.75
CA SER A 36 -45.18 -30.01 -36.30
C SER A 36 -43.89 -29.88 -35.49
N THR A 37 -43.81 -28.81 -34.69
CA THR A 37 -42.74 -28.47 -33.74
C THR A 37 -42.47 -29.56 -32.69
N ALA A 38 -43.37 -30.52 -32.52
CA ALA A 38 -43.23 -31.66 -31.61
C ALA A 38 -42.15 -32.68 -32.02
N ALA A 39 -41.83 -32.82 -33.31
CA ALA A 39 -40.82 -33.79 -33.79
C ALA A 39 -39.37 -33.26 -33.62
N MET A 40 -39.13 -31.96 -33.85
CA MET A 40 -37.81 -31.35 -33.67
C MET A 40 -37.40 -31.19 -32.19
N ALA A 41 -38.36 -31.00 -31.28
CA ALA A 41 -38.08 -30.94 -29.84
C ALA A 41 -37.56 -32.28 -29.27
N LYS A 42 -38.05 -33.41 -29.81
CA LYS A 42 -37.57 -34.74 -29.42
C LYS A 42 -36.15 -35.02 -29.94
N ASN A 43 -35.85 -34.66 -31.19
CA ASN A 43 -34.51 -34.83 -31.77
C ASN A 43 -33.45 -33.95 -31.11
N THR A 44 -33.77 -32.69 -30.80
CA THR A 44 -32.83 -31.80 -30.09
C THR A 44 -32.47 -32.31 -28.70
N SER A 45 -33.42 -32.93 -27.98
CA SER A 45 -33.17 -33.58 -26.69
C SER A 45 -32.25 -34.81 -26.81
N ALA A 46 -32.42 -35.63 -27.86
CA ALA A 46 -31.59 -36.80 -28.13
C ALA A 46 -30.15 -36.41 -28.53
N THR A 47 -29.99 -35.39 -29.37
CA THR A 47 -28.65 -34.84 -29.70
C THR A 47 -27.95 -34.20 -28.51
N LYS A 48 -28.69 -33.55 -27.59
CA LYS A 48 -28.13 -33.02 -26.34
C LYS A 48 -27.64 -34.16 -25.42
N LYS A 49 -28.42 -35.25 -25.33
CA LYS A 49 -28.02 -36.45 -24.59
C LYS A 49 -26.81 -37.13 -25.22
N ALA A 50 -26.76 -37.27 -26.54
CA ALA A 50 -25.62 -37.85 -27.26
C ALA A 50 -24.34 -37.02 -27.09
N THR A 51 -24.43 -35.70 -27.23
CA THR A 51 -23.27 -34.80 -27.04
C THR A 51 -22.82 -34.72 -25.58
N GLN A 52 -23.74 -34.85 -24.61
CA GLN A 52 -23.38 -34.99 -23.19
C GLN A 52 -22.70 -36.32 -22.89
N ALA A 53 -23.21 -37.44 -23.42
CA ALA A 53 -22.60 -38.76 -23.30
C ALA A 53 -21.20 -38.80 -23.93
N GLN A 54 -21.03 -38.21 -25.11
CA GLN A 54 -19.74 -38.07 -25.78
C GLN A 54 -18.74 -37.26 -24.94
N LYS A 55 -19.18 -36.14 -24.34
CA LYS A 55 -18.34 -35.32 -23.45
C LYS A 55 -17.98 -36.05 -22.16
N ALA A 56 -18.92 -36.80 -21.59
CA ALA A 56 -18.72 -37.59 -20.37
C ALA A 56 -17.74 -38.75 -20.60
N ALA A 57 -17.80 -39.42 -21.75
CA ALA A 57 -16.89 -40.50 -22.11
C ALA A 57 -15.44 -40.00 -22.32
N LEU A 58 -15.26 -38.82 -22.94
CA LEU A 58 -13.94 -38.29 -23.24
C LEU A 58 -13.26 -37.59 -22.06
N LYS A 59 -13.97 -36.70 -21.36
CA LYS A 59 -13.39 -35.81 -20.33
C LYS A 59 -13.83 -36.18 -18.91
N GLY A 60 -14.64 -37.22 -18.76
CA GLY A 60 -15.32 -37.54 -17.51
C GLY A 60 -16.42 -36.53 -17.17
N THR A 61 -17.32 -36.93 -16.27
CA THR A 61 -18.40 -36.07 -15.76
C THR A 61 -17.90 -34.90 -14.91
N ASN A 62 -16.63 -34.93 -14.50
CA ASN A 62 -16.00 -33.99 -13.57
C ASN A 62 -15.13 -32.91 -14.25
N GLY A 63 -15.40 -32.58 -15.52
CA GLY A 63 -14.60 -31.62 -16.30
C GLY A 63 -14.58 -30.17 -15.79
N LYS A 64 -15.39 -29.82 -14.78
CA LYS A 64 -15.46 -28.48 -14.17
C LYS A 64 -14.71 -28.35 -12.84
N ILE A 65 -14.09 -29.42 -12.33
CA ILE A 65 -13.40 -29.38 -11.04
C ILE A 65 -12.07 -28.64 -11.19
N GLN A 66 -12.04 -27.39 -10.73
CA GLN A 66 -10.82 -26.58 -10.67
C GLN A 66 -9.97 -27.05 -9.47
N LYS A 67 -8.80 -27.63 -9.76
CA LYS A 67 -7.85 -28.09 -8.73
C LYS A 67 -6.86 -26.98 -8.41
N LYS A 68 -6.47 -26.85 -7.13
CA LYS A 68 -5.33 -25.99 -6.74
C LYS A 68 -4.02 -26.69 -7.11
N ILE A 69 -3.49 -26.37 -8.28
CA ILE A 69 -2.22 -26.93 -8.78
C ILE A 69 -1.05 -26.27 -8.02
N ARG A 70 -0.11 -27.08 -7.53
CA ARG A 70 1.17 -26.63 -6.99
C ARG A 70 2.23 -26.91 -8.06
N THR A 71 2.93 -25.88 -8.52
CA THR A 71 3.93 -25.99 -9.60
C THR A 71 5.31 -26.37 -9.09
N THR A 72 5.60 -26.15 -7.80
CA THR A 72 6.86 -26.51 -7.14
C THR A 72 6.71 -27.79 -6.32
N ALA A 73 7.78 -28.60 -6.25
CA ALA A 73 7.83 -29.78 -5.37
C ALA A 73 8.06 -29.39 -3.90
N THR A 74 8.62 -28.20 -3.64
CA THR A 74 8.83 -27.65 -2.30
C THR A 74 7.59 -26.97 -1.75
N PHE A 75 7.25 -27.29 -0.50
CA PHE A 75 6.18 -26.62 0.24
C PHE A 75 6.68 -25.30 0.81
N HIS A 76 6.06 -24.20 0.41
CA HIS A 76 6.32 -22.88 0.98
C HIS A 76 5.23 -22.51 1.98
N ARG A 77 5.63 -21.98 3.14
CA ARG A 77 4.68 -21.45 4.11
C ARG A 77 3.89 -20.31 3.45
N PRO A 78 2.55 -20.38 3.42
CA PRO A 78 1.75 -19.28 2.87
C PRO A 78 2.00 -18.01 3.70
N SER A 79 1.98 -16.85 3.03
CA SER A 79 2.08 -15.57 3.73
C SER A 79 0.84 -15.39 4.61
N THR A 80 1.06 -15.33 5.92
CA THR A 80 0.02 -15.07 6.91
C THR A 80 0.04 -13.62 7.34
N LEU A 81 -1.10 -13.13 7.82
CA LEU A 81 -1.20 -11.82 8.44
C LEU A 81 -0.39 -11.82 9.74
N LYS A 82 0.56 -10.88 9.87
CA LYS A 82 1.31 -10.61 11.11
C LYS A 82 0.75 -9.34 11.76
N LEU A 83 -0.04 -9.51 12.82
CA LEU A 83 -0.60 -8.37 13.55
C LEU A 83 0.52 -7.61 14.27
N ALA A 84 0.42 -6.28 14.29
CA ALA A 84 1.27 -5.46 15.15
C ALA A 84 0.97 -5.76 16.62
N ARG A 85 1.97 -5.59 17.50
CA ARG A 85 1.80 -5.86 18.93
C ARG A 85 0.90 -4.78 19.55
N THR A 86 -0.23 -5.21 20.11
CA THR A 86 -1.15 -4.36 20.90
C THR A 86 -1.04 -4.74 22.38
N PRO A 87 -0.12 -4.13 23.16
CA PRO A 87 0.05 -4.50 24.57
C PRO A 87 -1.20 -4.12 25.37
N LYS A 88 -1.68 -5.03 26.24
CA LYS A 88 -2.84 -4.79 27.11
C LYS A 88 -2.56 -3.76 28.21
N TYR A 89 -1.30 -3.61 28.59
CA TYR A 89 -0.83 -2.70 29.64
C TYR A 89 0.55 -2.15 29.26
N PRO A 90 0.87 -0.91 29.68
CA PRO A 90 2.19 -0.36 29.47
C PRO A 90 3.23 -1.07 30.34
N ARG A 91 4.44 -1.31 29.79
CA ARG A 91 5.54 -1.96 30.53
C ARG A 91 6.17 -1.06 31.60
N LYS A 92 6.03 0.26 31.44
CA LYS A 92 6.46 1.29 32.38
C LYS A 92 5.35 2.31 32.46
N SER A 93 5.05 2.79 33.66
CA SER A 93 4.03 3.82 33.86
C SER A 93 4.41 5.15 33.20
N VAL A 94 5.68 5.55 33.32
CA VAL A 94 6.20 6.82 32.80
C VAL A 94 7.33 6.55 31.79
N PRO A 95 7.28 7.15 30.59
CA PRO A 95 8.39 7.09 29.64
C PRO A 95 9.59 7.90 30.15
N HIS A 96 10.79 7.46 29.81
CA HIS A 96 12.01 8.17 30.18
C HIS A 96 12.18 9.44 29.32
N ALA A 97 12.31 10.60 29.95
CA ALA A 97 12.58 11.87 29.27
C ALA A 97 13.98 11.90 28.61
N PRO A 98 14.23 12.71 27.58
CA PRO A 98 15.59 12.86 27.05
C PRO A 98 16.56 13.29 28.17
N ARG A 99 17.73 12.64 28.25
CA ARG A 99 18.73 12.93 29.30
C ARG A 99 19.58 14.15 29.00
N LEU A 100 19.84 14.38 27.72
CA LEU A 100 20.58 15.51 27.19
C LEU A 100 19.56 16.57 26.78
N ASP A 101 19.53 17.62 27.58
CA ASP A 101 18.70 18.81 27.41
C ASP A 101 19.55 19.92 26.79
N GLU A 102 18.95 20.92 26.14
CA GLU A 102 19.70 21.97 25.43
C GLU A 102 20.73 22.68 26.33
N PHE A 103 20.38 22.91 27.60
CA PHE A 103 21.26 23.55 28.59
C PHE A 103 22.38 22.64 29.11
N LYS A 104 22.24 21.32 28.96
CA LYS A 104 23.28 20.35 29.36
C LYS A 104 24.29 20.10 28.24
N VAL A 105 23.89 20.34 26.99
CA VAL A 105 24.75 20.15 25.81
C VAL A 105 25.93 21.12 25.84
N ILE A 106 25.67 22.40 26.16
CA ILE A 106 26.71 23.44 26.29
C ILE A 106 26.92 23.69 27.79
N VAL A 107 28.10 23.40 28.30
CA VAL A 107 28.41 23.54 29.73
C VAL A 107 28.81 24.97 30.06
N ASN A 108 29.83 25.47 29.38
CA ASN A 108 30.33 26.83 29.57
C ASN A 108 31.10 27.32 28.32
N PRO A 109 31.13 28.64 28.10
CA PRO A 109 32.04 29.25 27.12
C PRO A 109 33.49 29.11 27.60
N LEU A 110 34.39 28.94 26.64
CA LEU A 110 35.82 28.85 26.92
C LEU A 110 36.44 30.25 26.89
N ASN A 111 37.10 30.65 27.98
CA ASN A 111 37.57 32.01 28.22
C ASN A 111 39.11 32.17 28.12
N THR A 112 39.81 31.25 27.45
CA THR A 112 41.26 31.38 27.25
C THR A 112 41.58 32.46 26.21
N GLU A 113 42.78 33.04 26.29
CA GLU A 113 43.23 34.07 25.34
C GLU A 113 43.13 33.62 23.88
N SER A 114 43.47 32.36 23.60
CA SER A 114 43.35 31.76 22.26
C SER A 114 41.90 31.63 21.78
N ALA A 115 40.93 31.48 22.67
CA ALA A 115 39.52 31.45 22.32
C ALA A 115 38.98 32.86 22.07
N MET A 116 39.38 33.83 22.89
CA MET A 116 39.00 35.23 22.66
C MET A 116 39.48 35.75 21.31
N LYS A 117 40.73 35.43 20.91
CA LYS A 117 41.26 35.74 19.57
C LYS A 117 40.39 35.16 18.44
N LYS A 118 39.90 33.93 18.60
CA LYS A 118 39.02 33.28 17.61
C LYS A 118 37.63 33.91 17.50
N ILE A 119 37.15 34.58 18.54
CA ILE A 119 35.90 35.35 18.52
C ILE A 119 36.08 36.57 17.62
N GLU A 120 37.21 37.27 17.76
CA GLU A 120 37.49 38.53 17.03
C GLU A 120 37.86 38.28 15.57
N GLU A 121 38.73 37.29 15.29
CA GLU A 121 39.28 37.08 13.95
C GLU A 121 38.32 36.31 13.03
N ASN A 122 37.69 35.25 13.55
CA ASN A 122 36.97 34.26 12.75
C ASN A 122 35.46 34.25 13.01
N ASN A 123 34.96 35.05 13.95
CA ASN A 123 33.57 35.05 14.40
C ASN A 123 33.09 33.66 14.87
N THR A 124 33.97 32.92 15.56
CA THR A 124 33.64 31.59 16.12
C THR A 124 33.58 31.64 17.64
N LEU A 125 32.50 31.10 18.22
CA LEU A 125 32.40 30.89 19.66
C LEU A 125 32.96 29.51 20.02
N VAL A 126 33.75 29.45 21.11
CA VAL A 126 34.36 28.21 21.58
C VAL A 126 33.70 27.79 22.89
N PHE A 127 33.15 26.58 22.91
CA PHE A 127 32.43 26.03 24.05
C PHE A 127 33.03 24.72 24.52
N ILE A 128 32.91 24.44 25.81
CA ILE A 128 33.07 23.09 26.35
C ILE A 128 31.68 22.43 26.33
N CYS A 129 31.62 21.24 25.72
CA CYS A 129 30.38 20.49 25.51
C CYS A 129 30.40 19.15 26.24
N ASP A 130 29.22 18.56 26.47
CA ASP A 130 29.10 17.19 26.95
C ASP A 130 29.69 16.19 25.92
N ILE A 131 30.39 15.16 26.41
CA ILE A 131 31.05 14.12 25.61
C ILE A 131 30.05 13.39 24.68
N LYS A 132 28.79 13.28 25.09
CA LYS A 132 27.75 12.57 24.32
C LYS A 132 27.04 13.46 23.31
N ALA A 133 27.34 14.75 23.26
CA ALA A 133 26.66 15.68 22.37
C ALA A 133 27.11 15.52 20.91
N ASN A 134 26.14 15.47 20.02
CA ASN A 134 26.38 15.48 18.57
C ASN A 134 26.44 16.92 18.03
N LYS A 135 27.16 17.14 16.92
CA LYS A 135 27.27 18.48 16.28
C LYS A 135 25.92 19.13 15.98
N TYR A 136 24.92 18.34 15.61
CA TYR A 136 23.56 18.82 15.37
C TYR A 136 22.89 19.37 16.63
N GLN A 137 23.10 18.73 17.78
CA GLN A 137 22.54 19.15 19.06
C GLN A 137 23.22 20.43 19.56
N ILE A 138 24.55 20.53 19.37
CA ILE A 138 25.33 21.74 19.73
C ILE A 138 24.81 22.95 18.95
N LYS A 139 24.60 22.80 17.63
CA LYS A 139 24.05 23.87 16.78
C LYS A 139 22.67 24.37 17.24
N VAL A 140 21.79 23.45 17.64
CA VAL A 140 20.45 23.81 18.14
C VAL A 140 20.56 24.52 19.49
N SER A 141 21.34 23.97 20.40
CA SER A 141 21.53 24.48 21.76
C SER A 141 22.16 25.87 21.76
N GLU A 142 23.13 26.12 20.87
CA GLU A 142 23.79 27.42 20.71
C GLU A 142 22.78 28.53 20.37
N ARG A 143 21.89 28.25 19.41
CA ARG A 143 20.83 29.21 19.02
C ARG A 143 19.90 29.52 20.19
N VAL A 144 19.48 28.50 20.92
CA VAL A 144 18.55 28.65 22.06
C VAL A 144 19.23 29.42 23.20
N SER A 145 20.48 29.08 23.53
CA SER A 145 21.24 29.75 24.59
C SER A 145 21.48 31.24 24.30
N GLN A 146 21.91 31.57 23.07
CA GLN A 146 22.15 32.97 22.69
C GLN A 146 20.86 33.80 22.73
N SER A 147 19.75 33.24 22.20
CA SER A 147 18.46 33.93 22.21
C SER A 147 17.90 34.12 23.61
N ALA A 148 17.97 33.10 24.48
CA ALA A 148 17.54 33.20 25.87
C ALA A 148 18.33 34.27 26.64
N SER A 149 19.67 34.26 26.51
CA SER A 149 20.53 35.22 27.20
C SER A 149 20.36 36.67 26.75
N TRP A 150 19.80 36.89 25.55
CA TRP A 150 19.53 38.22 24.99
C TRP A 150 18.15 38.74 25.37
N VAL A 151 17.16 37.84 25.54
CA VAL A 151 15.83 38.18 26.05
C VAL A 151 15.87 38.55 27.53
N GLU A 152 16.68 37.85 28.34
CA GLU A 152 16.76 38.09 29.79
C GLU A 152 17.63 39.31 30.17
N ARG A 153 18.43 39.82 29.23
CA ARG A 153 19.24 41.04 29.40
C ARG A 153 18.56 42.33 28.90
N ARG A 154 17.27 42.26 28.56
CA ARG A 154 16.51 43.37 28.00
C ARG A 154 15.32 43.68 28.91
#